data_AF-K1TC27-F1
#
_entry.id   AF-K1TC27-F1
#
_cell.length_a   1.000
_cell.length_b   1.000
_cell.length_c   1.000
_cell.angle_alpha   90.00
_cell.angle_beta   90.00
_cell.angle_gamma   90.00
#
_symmetry.space_group_name_H-M   'P 1'
#
loop_
_entity.id
_entity.type
_entity.pdbx_description
1 polymer ?
#
loop_
_entity_poly.entity_id
_entity_poly.type
_entity_poly.pdbx_seq_one_letter_code
_entity_poly.pdbx_strand_id
1 'polypeptide(L)' 'IKTSTGFGTGGATKEDVELFKKYIGPNVKIKAAGGVSSMEDLEMFLELGCERIGTSRAVGLCKGELTEGY' A
#
# COMPACT_ATOMS: atom_id res chain seq x y z
N ILE A 1 -10.02 -4.94 -4.15
CA ILE A 1 -9.76 -3.65 -4.81
C ILE A 1 -8.29 -3.26 -4.65
N LYS A 2 -7.70 -2.51 -5.60
CA LYS A 2 -6.31 -2.05 -5.57
C LYS A 2 -6.30 -0.53 -5.71
N THR A 3 -5.44 0.18 -4.96
CA THR A 3 -5.35 1.66 -4.98
C THR A 3 -4.84 2.19 -6.32
N SER A 4 -3.58 1.89 -6.69
CA SER A 4 -2.90 2.65 -7.76
C SER A 4 -2.08 1.76 -8.69
N THR A 5 -2.04 2.08 -9.98
CA THR A 5 -1.27 1.31 -10.97
C THR A 5 0.24 1.46 -10.79
N GLY A 6 0.69 2.61 -10.28
CA GLY A 6 2.10 3.01 -10.18
C GLY A 6 2.60 3.83 -11.38
N PHE A 7 1.76 4.09 -12.38
CA PHE A 7 2.11 4.86 -13.59
C PHE A 7 1.35 6.19 -13.71
N GLY A 8 0.43 6.46 -12.78
CA GLY A 8 -0.27 7.75 -12.69
C GLY A 8 0.56 8.78 -11.93
N THR A 9 -0.09 9.88 -11.55
CA THR A 9 0.53 10.98 -10.80
C THR A 9 0.54 10.78 -9.27
N GLY A 10 -0.07 9.69 -8.77
CA GLY A 10 -0.23 9.42 -7.34
C GLY A 10 -0.10 7.95 -6.97
N GLY A 11 0.19 7.71 -5.69
CA GLY A 11 0.34 6.39 -5.07
C GLY A 11 -0.86 5.99 -4.21
N ALA A 12 -0.66 5.04 -3.31
CA ALA A 12 -1.64 4.72 -2.27
C ALA A 12 -1.61 5.81 -1.19
N THR A 13 -2.77 6.23 -0.72
CA THR A 13 -2.91 7.14 0.43
C THR A 13 -3.73 6.49 1.54
N LYS A 14 -3.58 6.97 2.77
CA LYS A 14 -4.39 6.53 3.91
C LYS A 14 -5.88 6.79 3.65
N GLU A 15 -6.18 7.96 3.11
CA GLU A 15 -7.54 8.43 2.82
C GLU A 15 -8.24 7.53 1.79
N ASP A 16 -7.52 7.06 0.77
CA ASP A 16 -8.06 6.10 -0.21
C ASP A 16 -8.46 4.78 0.46
N VAL A 17 -7.63 4.27 1.39
CA VAL A 17 -7.89 3.01 2.07
C VAL A 17 -9.05 3.13 3.05
N GLU A 18 -9.13 4.23 3.80
CA GLU A 18 -10.28 4.53 4.68
C GLU A 18 -11.57 4.64 3.86
N LEU A 19 -11.52 5.33 2.72
CA LEU A 19 -12.64 5.43 1.80
C LEU A 19 -13.06 4.05 1.27
N PHE A 20 -12.11 3.21 0.87
CA PHE A 20 -12.42 1.85 0.41
C PHE A 20 -13.07 1.04 1.53
N LYS A 21 -12.49 1.01 2.73
CA LYS A 21 -13.06 0.27 3.87
C LYS A 21 -14.49 0.67 4.18
N LYS A 22 -14.83 1.95 4.02
CA LYS A 22 -16.18 2.45 4.26
C LYS A 22 -17.23 1.92 3.28
N TYR A 23 -16.85 1.60 2.04
CA TYR A 23 -17.81 1.35 0.95
C TYR A 23 -17.70 0.00 0.25
N ILE A 24 -16.59 -0.73 0.39
CA ILE A 24 -16.45 -2.05 -0.26
C ILE A 24 -17.26 -3.12 0.47
N GLY A 25 -17.64 -4.17 -0.27
CA GLY A 25 -18.36 -5.32 0.29
C GLY A 25 -17.51 -6.14 1.27
N PRO A 26 -18.15 -6.93 2.15
CA PRO A 26 -17.49 -7.61 3.28
C PRO A 26 -16.40 -8.62 2.89
N ASN A 27 -16.45 -9.14 1.66
CA ASN A 27 -15.48 -10.12 1.15
C ASN A 27 -14.44 -9.48 0.20
N VAL A 28 -14.45 -8.16 0.05
CA VAL A 28 -13.52 -7.45 -0.82
C VAL A 28 -12.30 -7.02 -0.02
N LYS A 29 -11.15 -7.53 -0.42
CA LYS A 29 -9.86 -7.21 0.21
C LYS A 29 -9.22 -5.98 -0.42
N ILE A 30 -8.42 -5.26 0.34
CA ILE A 30 -7.72 -4.06 -0.14
C ILE A 30 -6.24 -4.38 -0.40
N LYS A 31 -5.73 -3.92 -1.56
CA LYS A 31 -4.31 -3.88 -1.88
C LYS A 31 -3.83 -2.43 -1.99
N ALA A 32 -2.98 -1.98 -1.07
CA ALA A 32 -2.24 -0.73 -1.22
C ALA A 32 -1.09 -0.95 -2.21
N ALA A 33 -0.98 -0.11 -3.23
CA ALA A 33 0.07 -0.20 -4.24
C ALA A 33 0.43 1.19 -4.78
N GLY A 34 1.72 1.38 -5.08
CA GLY A 34 2.28 2.65 -5.56
C GLY A 34 2.78 3.52 -4.41
N GLY A 35 4.07 3.82 -4.39
CA GLY A 35 4.69 4.72 -3.41
C GLY A 35 5.02 4.10 -2.04
N VAL A 36 4.66 2.84 -1.77
CA VAL A 36 4.98 2.17 -0.49
C VAL A 36 6.49 1.87 -0.43
N SER A 37 7.23 2.64 0.37
CA SER A 37 8.70 2.66 0.32
C SER A 37 9.40 2.65 1.66
N SER A 38 8.65 2.62 2.76
CA SER A 38 9.18 2.48 4.12
C SER A 38 8.47 1.35 4.88
N MET A 39 9.06 0.94 6.01
CA MET A 39 8.41 -0.01 6.91
C MET A 39 7.19 0.62 7.58
N GLU A 40 7.26 1.91 7.88
CA GLU A 40 6.18 2.70 8.45
C GLU A 40 4.97 2.77 7.50
N ASP A 41 5.18 2.95 6.20
CA ASP A 41 4.10 2.90 5.20
C ASP A 41 3.42 1.54 5.21
N LEU A 42 4.23 0.47 5.26
CA LEU A 42 3.77 -0.91 5.21
C LEU A 42 2.90 -1.22 6.44
N GLU A 43 3.41 -0.89 7.63
CA GLU A 43 2.69 -1.04 8.91
C GLU A 43 1.40 -0.24 8.91
N MET A 44 1.44 1.04 8.52
CA MET A 44 0.27 1.90 8.42
C MET A 44 -0.80 1.28 7.52
N PHE A 45 -0.46 0.80 6.32
CA PHE A 45 -1.45 0.22 5.41
C PHE A 45 -2.04 -1.09 5.93
N LEU A 46 -1.24 -1.91 6.62
CA LEU A 46 -1.74 -3.13 7.27
C LEU A 46 -2.71 -2.81 8.41
N GLU A 47 -2.39 -1.82 9.25
CA GLU A 47 -3.25 -1.36 10.34
C GLU A 47 -4.58 -0.77 9.82
N LEU A 48 -4.53 -0.04 8.71
CA LEU A 48 -5.73 0.43 8.00
C LEU A 48 -6.55 -0.71 7.39
N GLY A 49 -6.03 -1.94 7.36
CA GLY A 49 -6.69 -3.16 6.94
C GLY A 49 -6.51 -3.50 5.47
N CYS A 50 -5.40 -3.09 4.86
CA CYS A 50 -4.95 -3.69 3.61
C CYS A 50 -4.47 -5.11 3.90
N GLU A 51 -4.87 -6.07 3.07
CA GLU A 51 -4.40 -7.47 3.17
C GLU A 51 -3.22 -7.75 2.24
N ARG A 52 -2.92 -6.83 1.32
CA ARG A 52 -1.83 -6.99 0.37
C ARG A 52 -1.15 -5.65 0.12
N ILE A 53 0.17 -5.72 -0.01
CA ILE A 53 0.99 -4.56 -0.36
C ILE A 53 1.63 -4.83 -1.73
N GLY A 54 1.61 -3.81 -2.58
CA GLY A 54 2.27 -3.81 -3.89
C GLY A 54 3.41 -2.82 -3.89
N THR A 55 4.64 -3.32 -3.72
CA THR A 55 5.87 -2.53 -3.81
C THR A 55 6.95 -3.33 -4.53
N SER A 56 7.76 -2.65 -5.32
CA SER A 56 8.99 -3.17 -5.95
C SER A 56 10.15 -3.25 -4.95
N ARG A 57 10.02 -2.61 -3.78
CA ARG A 57 11.05 -2.52 -2.73
C ARG A 57 10.94 -3.62 -1.67
N ALA A 58 10.09 -4.62 -1.87
CA ALA A 58 9.74 -5.61 -0.86
C ALA A 58 10.96 -6.30 -0.24
N VAL A 59 11.97 -6.65 -1.04
CA VAL A 59 13.18 -7.31 -0.55
C VAL A 59 13.99 -6.41 0.37
N GLY A 60 14.20 -5.14 0.01
CA GLY A 60 14.96 -4.20 0.82
C GLY A 60 14.25 -3.87 2.13
N LEU A 61 12.93 -3.65 2.06
CA LEU A 61 12.09 -3.44 3.25
C LEU A 61 12.18 -4.62 4.22
N CYS A 62 12.07 -5.86 3.72
CA CYS A 62 12.19 -7.06 4.56
C CYS A 62 13.58 -7.22 5.20
N LYS A 63 14.62 -6.57 4.67
CA LYS A 63 15.98 -6.58 5.24
C LYS A 63 16.29 -5.37 6.12
N GLY A 64 15.37 -4.41 6.23
CA GLY A 64 15.61 -3.15 6.92
C GLY A 64 16.61 -2.23 6.21
N GLU A 65 16.76 -2.38 4.89
CA GLU A 65 17.65 -1.55 4.08
C GLU A 65 16.94 -0.24 3.69
N LEU A 66 17.70 0.86 3.61
CA LEU A 66 17.22 2.08 2.97
C LEU A 66 17.03 1.81 1.48
N THR A 67 15.81 1.97 0.99
CA THR A 67 15.48 1.69 -0.41
C THR A 67 15.40 2.98 -1.23
N GLU A 68 16.29 3.14 -2.21
CA GLU A 68 16.27 4.23 -3.19
C GLU A 68 15.72 3.75 -4.55
N GLY A 69 15.29 4.71 -5.38
CA GLY A 69 14.76 4.40 -6.72
C GLY A 69 13.40 3.69 -6.67
N TYR A 70 12.86 3.24 -7.81
CA TYR A 70 11.60 2.48 -7.90
C TYR A 70 11.79 1.00 -7.60
#